data_AF-A0A3A5R0P8-F1
#
_entry.id   AF-A0A3A5R0P8-F1
#
_cell.length_a   1.000
_cell.length_b   1.000
_cell.length_c   1.000
_cell.angle_alpha   90.00
_cell.angle_beta   90.00
_cell.angle_gamma   90.00
#
_symmetry.space_group_name_H-M   'P 1'
#
loop_
_entity.id
_entity.type
_entity.pdbx_description
1 polymer ?
#
loop_
_entity_poly.entity_id
_entity_poly.type
_entity_poly.pdbx_seq_one_letter_code
_entity_poly.pdbx_strand_id
1 'polypeptide(L)'
;MKVEEIERLLAEFYEGNTNEQEEELLKEAFRTEEVPEHLQKDKKLFLSFFPGEVVDNVPAGLEDKLSRMIDEKAEEEQRFFHRNKAKRNWRWIGGIAATILVLVGVGYGITNMGEDMRPPTPQDTFSDPEAAYKALQATLIEVSANLNKGIEQIEETRIDVTKVNQEVRKEIQQ
;
A
#
# COMPACT_ATOMS: atom_id res chain seq x y z
N MET A 1 28.39 24.77 -30.18
CA MET A 1 26.98 24.35 -29.95
C MET A 1 26.16 25.61 -29.73
N LYS A 2 24.84 25.64 -30.00
CA LYS A 2 24.08 26.88 -29.70
C LYS A 2 23.89 27.01 -28.19
N VAL A 3 23.88 28.24 -27.67
CA VAL A 3 23.68 28.52 -26.23
C VAL A 3 22.37 27.94 -25.71
N GLU A 4 21.28 28.06 -26.46
CA GLU A 4 19.96 27.49 -26.13
C GLU A 4 20.01 25.97 -25.96
N GLU A 5 20.86 25.30 -26.74
CA GLU A 5 21.01 23.86 -26.72
C GLU A 5 21.85 23.40 -25.52
N ILE A 6 22.86 24.20 -25.15
CA ILE A 6 23.65 24.01 -23.92
C ILE A 6 22.75 24.17 -22.69
N GLU A 7 21.88 25.19 -22.66
CA GLU A 7 20.94 25.41 -21.55
C GLU A 7 19.95 24.26 -21.40
N ARG A 8 19.41 23.76 -22.52
CA ARG A 8 18.50 22.61 -22.52
C ARG A 8 19.20 21.35 -22.00
N LEU A 9 20.39 21.02 -22.53
CA LEU A 9 21.14 19.85 -22.09
C LEU A 9 21.59 19.95 -20.63
N LEU A 10 21.94 21.14 -20.16
CA LEU A 10 22.30 21.36 -18.77
C LEU A 10 21.10 21.14 -17.83
N ALA A 11 19.90 21.58 -18.23
CA ALA A 11 18.68 21.33 -17.47
C ALA A 11 18.36 19.83 -17.44
N GLU A 12 18.41 19.15 -18.59
CA GLU A 12 18.21 17.70 -18.70
C GLU A 12 19.27 16.93 -17.87
N PHE A 13 20.52 17.41 -17.82
CA PHE A 13 21.60 16.82 -17.01
C PHE A 13 21.29 16.93 -15.51
N TYR A 14 20.83 18.09 -15.05
CA TYR A 14 20.44 18.26 -13.64
C TYR A 14 19.20 17.44 -13.26
N GLU A 15 18.33 17.15 -14.22
CA GLU A 15 17.19 16.23 -14.03
C GLU A 15 17.59 14.75 -14.14
N GLY A 16 18.80 14.44 -14.64
CA GLY A 16 19.27 13.07 -14.85
C GLY A 16 18.66 12.39 -16.08
N ASN A 17 18.24 13.18 -17.08
CA ASN A 17 17.59 12.71 -18.31
C ASN A 17 18.54 12.64 -19.52
N THR A 18 19.81 12.99 -19.36
CA THR A 18 20.83 12.98 -20.44
C THR A 18 21.38 11.60 -20.72
N ASN A 19 21.86 11.40 -21.95
CA ASN A 19 22.65 10.23 -22.33
C ASN A 19 24.16 10.54 -22.38
N GLU A 20 25.00 9.49 -22.44
CA GLU A 20 26.46 9.61 -22.45
C GLU A 20 27.00 10.47 -23.61
N GLN A 21 26.38 10.39 -24.79
CA GLN A 21 26.78 11.18 -25.96
C GLN A 21 26.46 12.67 -25.78
N GLU A 22 25.30 12.98 -25.22
CA GLU A 22 24.87 14.34 -24.89
C GLU A 22 25.78 14.96 -23.83
N GLU A 23 26.18 14.18 -22.83
CA GLU A 23 27.14 14.62 -21.80
C GLU A 23 28.54 14.87 -22.37
N GLU A 24 29.01 14.02 -23.29
CA GLU A 24 30.27 14.25 -24.00
C GLU A 24 30.22 15.51 -24.86
N LEU A 25 29.13 15.74 -25.59
CA LEU A 25 28.90 16.95 -26.37
C LEU A 25 28.87 18.20 -25.48
N LEU A 26 28.17 18.14 -24.35
CA LEU A 26 28.10 19.23 -23.37
C LEU A 26 29.47 19.52 -22.75
N LYS A 27 30.27 18.47 -22.48
CA LYS A 27 31.64 18.56 -21.99
C LYS A 27 32.59 19.19 -23.01
N GLU A 28 32.48 18.82 -24.29
CA GLU A 28 33.26 19.43 -25.37
C GLU A 28 32.86 20.90 -25.58
N ALA A 29 31.56 21.19 -25.56
CA ALA A 29 31.04 22.56 -25.66
C ALA A 29 31.57 23.45 -24.53
N PHE A 30 31.51 22.99 -23.28
CA PHE A 30 32.06 23.74 -22.15
C PHE A 30 33.59 23.86 -22.17
N ARG A 31 34.33 22.96 -22.82
CA ARG A 31 35.80 23.06 -22.97
C ARG A 31 36.22 24.06 -24.04
N THR A 32 35.55 24.04 -25.19
CA THR A 32 36.01 24.74 -26.40
C THR A 32 35.36 26.11 -26.58
N GLU A 33 34.14 26.31 -26.09
CA GLU A 33 33.34 27.51 -26.34
C GLU A 33 33.38 28.50 -25.16
N GLU A 34 33.44 29.80 -25.47
CA GLU A 34 33.36 30.88 -24.47
C GLU A 34 31.88 31.17 -24.18
N VAL A 35 31.43 30.76 -23.00
CA VAL A 35 30.01 30.68 -22.64
C VAL A 35 29.57 31.98 -21.95
N PRO A 36 28.35 32.48 -22.19
CA PRO A 36 27.79 33.67 -21.52
C PRO A 36 27.96 33.69 -20.00
N GLU A 37 28.00 34.90 -19.42
CA GLU A 37 28.32 35.14 -18.01
C GLU A 37 27.41 34.36 -17.03
N HIS A 38 26.13 34.16 -17.37
CA HIS A 38 25.19 33.43 -16.52
C HIS A 38 25.50 31.93 -16.43
N LEU A 39 26.09 31.35 -17.47
CA LEU A 39 26.45 29.92 -17.56
C LEU A 39 27.89 29.63 -17.10
N GLN A 40 28.69 30.64 -16.77
CA GLN A 40 30.06 30.42 -16.30
C GLN A 40 30.11 29.63 -14.99
N LYS A 41 29.13 29.84 -14.10
CA LYS A 41 29.01 29.11 -12.84
C LYS A 41 28.72 27.64 -13.10
N ASP A 42 27.76 27.36 -13.97
CA ASP A 42 27.38 26.01 -14.37
C ASP A 42 28.53 25.31 -15.11
N LYS A 43 29.22 26.00 -16.02
CA LYS A 43 30.43 25.48 -16.68
C LYS A 43 31.47 25.01 -15.66
N LYS A 44 31.76 25.84 -14.64
CA LYS A 44 32.74 25.50 -13.60
C LYS A 44 32.28 24.30 -12.77
N LEU A 45 31.00 24.26 -12.40
CA LEU A 45 30.42 23.17 -11.62
C LEU A 45 30.42 21.86 -12.42
N PHE A 46 29.89 21.88 -13.64
CA PHE A 46 29.81 20.74 -14.54
C PHE A 46 31.19 20.11 -14.77
N LEU A 47 32.19 20.92 -15.14
CA LEU A 47 33.55 20.43 -15.37
C LEU A 47 34.21 19.87 -14.09
N SER A 48 33.77 20.27 -12.90
CA SER A 48 34.29 19.72 -11.63
C SER A 48 33.85 18.29 -11.36
N PHE A 49 32.72 17.85 -11.95
CA PHE A 49 32.27 16.46 -11.87
C PHE A 49 33.05 15.50 -12.75
N PHE A 50 33.75 16.04 -13.76
CA PHE A 50 34.59 15.27 -14.68
C PHE A 50 36.06 15.61 -14.50
N PRO A 51 36.67 15.34 -13.32
CA PRO A 51 38.11 15.46 -13.19
C PRO A 51 38.74 14.56 -14.27
N GLY A 52 39.61 15.14 -15.09
CA GLY A 52 40.22 14.45 -16.24
C GLY A 52 41.16 13.30 -15.86
N GLU A 53 41.32 13.03 -14.58
CA GLU A 53 42.06 11.92 -14.03
C GLU A 53 41.09 10.99 -13.31
N VAL A 54 41.22 9.71 -13.66
CA VAL A 54 40.69 8.59 -12.88
C VAL A 54 41.05 8.87 -11.43
N VAL A 55 40.06 8.91 -10.55
CA VAL A 55 40.30 9.04 -9.11
C VAL A 55 40.92 7.71 -8.66
N ASP A 56 42.23 7.55 -8.88
CA ASP A 56 43.04 6.37 -8.55
C ASP A 56 43.17 6.14 -7.03
N ASN A 57 42.46 6.92 -6.23
CA ASN A 57 42.56 6.95 -4.78
C ASN A 57 41.31 6.35 -4.10
N VAL A 58 40.69 5.33 -4.71
CA VAL A 58 39.72 4.51 -3.97
C VAL A 58 40.48 3.74 -2.89
N PRO A 59 40.19 3.96 -1.59
CA PRO A 59 40.89 3.26 -0.53
C PRO A 59 40.72 1.74 -0.67
N ALA A 60 41.83 0.99 -0.54
CA ALA A 60 41.78 -0.47 -0.59
C ALA A 60 40.76 -1.02 0.42
N GLY A 61 39.84 -1.86 -0.06
CA GLY A 61 38.79 -2.48 0.74
C GLY A 61 37.50 -1.66 0.91
N LEU A 62 37.38 -0.47 0.31
CA LEU A 62 36.12 0.28 0.29
C LEU A 62 35.05 -0.46 -0.51
N GLU A 63 35.42 -1.02 -1.67
CA GLU A 63 34.54 -1.86 -2.49
C GLU A 63 34.02 -3.07 -1.71
N ASP A 64 34.91 -3.84 -1.11
CA ASP A 64 34.55 -5.00 -0.28
C ASP A 64 33.64 -4.62 0.88
N LYS A 65 33.90 -3.48 1.53
CA LYS A 65 33.08 -2.97 2.63
C LYS A 65 31.68 -2.60 2.15
N LEU A 66 31.57 -1.92 1.00
CA LEU A 66 30.29 -1.54 0.40
C LEU A 66 29.51 -2.77 -0.03
N SER A 67 30.13 -3.72 -0.73
CA SER A 67 29.52 -5.00 -1.12
C SER A 67 28.96 -5.73 0.09
N ARG A 68 29.74 -5.85 1.17
CA ARG A 68 29.26 -6.46 2.42
C ARG A 68 28.06 -5.72 3.01
N MET A 69 28.06 -4.39 3.01
CA MET A 69 26.94 -3.60 3.52
C MET A 69 25.68 -3.76 2.67
N ILE A 70 25.82 -3.90 1.35
CA ILE A 70 24.70 -4.15 0.44
C ILE A 70 24.09 -5.53 0.74
N ASP A 71 24.93 -6.56 0.85
CA ASP A 71 24.47 -7.93 1.15
C ASP A 71 23.79 -8.00 2.53
N GLU A 72 24.37 -7.38 3.56
CA GLU A 72 23.79 -7.30 4.89
C GLU A 72 22.42 -6.58 4.87
N LYS A 73 22.29 -5.48 4.11
CA LYS A 73 21.04 -4.75 3.98
C LYS A 73 19.97 -5.55 3.22
N ALA A 74 20.37 -6.24 2.16
CA ALA A 74 19.48 -7.13 1.41
C ALA A 74 18.97 -8.28 2.30
N GLU A 75 19.83 -8.84 3.15
CA GLU A 75 19.42 -9.84 4.15
C GLU A 75 18.48 -9.25 5.21
N GLU A 76 18.73 -8.04 5.71
CA GLU A 76 17.83 -7.36 6.66
C GLU A 76 16.43 -7.13 6.06
N GLU A 77 16.37 -6.63 4.83
CA GLU A 77 15.10 -6.45 4.12
C GLU A 77 14.40 -7.78 3.90
N GLN A 78 15.13 -8.82 3.49
CA GLN A 78 14.58 -10.18 3.40
C GLN A 78 14.08 -10.71 4.75
N ARG A 79 14.73 -10.36 5.88
CA ARG A 79 14.25 -10.71 7.24
C ARG A 79 12.96 -9.98 7.61
N PHE A 80 12.72 -8.76 7.13
CA PHE A 80 11.41 -8.10 7.26
C PHE A 80 10.31 -8.86 6.51
N PHE A 81 10.62 -9.41 5.32
CA PHE A 81 9.67 -10.25 4.55
C PHE A 81 9.54 -11.68 5.10
N HIS A 82 10.56 -12.23 5.75
CA HIS A 82 10.50 -13.47 6.52
C HIS A 82 10.04 -13.23 7.95
N ARG A 83 8.79 -12.77 8.07
CA ARG A 83 8.03 -12.70 9.32
C ARG A 83 8.20 -13.98 10.14
N ASN A 84 8.90 -13.84 11.27
CA ASN A 84 9.41 -14.91 12.13
C ASN A 84 8.44 -16.11 12.26
N LYS A 85 8.75 -17.20 11.55
CA LYS A 85 7.89 -18.42 11.47
C LYS A 85 7.60 -19.02 12.85
N ALA A 86 8.49 -18.82 13.83
CA ALA A 86 8.33 -19.33 15.20
C ALA A 86 7.07 -18.78 15.91
N LYS A 87 6.73 -17.49 15.74
CA LYS A 87 5.51 -16.91 16.32
C LYS A 87 4.23 -17.39 15.65
N ARG A 88 4.30 -17.84 14.38
CA ARG A 88 3.17 -18.43 13.66
C ARG A 88 2.89 -19.87 14.13
N ASN A 89 3.93 -20.63 14.48
CA ASN A 89 3.78 -21.99 14.97
C ASN A 89 3.09 -22.03 16.35
N TRP A 90 3.38 -21.07 17.24
CA TRP A 90 2.70 -20.97 18.54
C TRP A 90 1.20 -20.71 18.43
N ARG A 91 0.76 -19.92 17.44
CA ARG A 91 -0.68 -19.70 17.18
C ARG A 91 -1.38 -20.97 16.70
N TRP A 92 -0.69 -21.82 15.93
CA TRP A 92 -1.25 -23.08 15.43
C TRP A 92 -1.28 -24.16 16.53
N ILE A 93 -0.22 -24.25 17.34
CA ILE A 93 -0.16 -25.13 18.53
C ILE A 93 -1.22 -24.72 19.56
N GLY A 94 -1.40 -23.42 19.80
CA GLY A 94 -2.47 -22.89 20.67
C GLY A 94 -3.87 -23.22 20.15
N GLY A 95 -4.08 -23.20 18.83
CA GLY A 95 -5.33 -23.63 18.20
C GLY A 95 -5.63 -25.11 18.45
N ILE A 96 -4.65 -26.00 18.23
CA ILE A 96 -4.80 -27.45 18.48
C ILE A 96 -5.10 -27.72 19.96
N ALA A 97 -4.35 -27.09 20.87
CA ALA A 97 -4.57 -27.25 22.30
C ALA A 97 -5.98 -26.78 22.74
N ALA A 98 -6.46 -25.67 22.19
CA ALA A 98 -7.81 -25.18 22.47
C ALA A 98 -8.89 -26.17 22.01
N THR A 99 -8.75 -26.77 20.82
CA THR A 99 -9.71 -27.78 20.33
C THR A 99 -9.72 -29.02 21.24
N ILE A 100 -8.54 -29.48 21.68
CA ILE A 100 -8.44 -30.61 22.61
C ILE A 100 -9.09 -30.27 23.96
N LEU A 101 -8.85 -29.07 24.51
CA LEU A 101 -9.47 -28.62 25.75
C LEU A 101 -10.99 -28.52 25.66
N VAL A 102 -11.54 -28.06 24.53
CA VAL A 102 -12.99 -28.04 24.30
C VAL A 102 -13.55 -29.47 24.25
N LEU A 103 -12.90 -30.40 23.54
CA LEU A 103 -13.35 -31.80 23.48
C LEU A 103 -13.33 -32.47 24.86
N VAL A 104 -12.28 -32.25 25.65
CA VAL A 104 -12.18 -32.77 27.01
C VAL A 104 -13.22 -32.12 27.92
N GLY A 105 -13.40 -30.80 27.83
CA GLY A 105 -14.37 -30.05 28.63
C GLY A 105 -15.82 -30.44 28.33
N VAL A 106 -16.18 -30.61 27.06
CA VAL A 106 -17.50 -31.08 26.63
C VAL A 106 -17.71 -32.55 27.00
N GLY A 107 -16.71 -33.40 26.75
CA GLY A 107 -16.78 -34.82 27.13
C GLY A 107 -16.99 -35.01 28.63
N TYR A 108 -16.20 -34.31 29.45
CA TYR A 108 -16.34 -34.32 30.90
C TYR A 108 -17.67 -33.69 31.33
N GLY A 109 -18.03 -32.53 30.76
CA GLY A 109 -19.26 -31.81 31.05
C GLY A 109 -20.51 -32.65 30.81
N ILE A 110 -20.63 -33.30 29.64
CA ILE A 110 -21.81 -34.14 29.32
C ILE A 110 -21.89 -35.35 30.25
N THR A 111 -20.77 -35.97 30.60
CA THR A 111 -20.78 -37.13 31.50
C THR A 111 -21.07 -36.78 32.96
N ASN A 112 -20.80 -35.53 33.36
CA ASN A 112 -20.90 -35.08 34.75
C ASN A 112 -22.07 -34.10 34.99
N MET A 113 -22.76 -33.67 33.92
CA MET A 113 -24.01 -32.92 33.99
C MET A 113 -25.16 -33.94 34.11
N GLY A 114 -25.61 -34.15 35.35
CA GLY A 114 -26.81 -34.94 35.66
C GLY A 114 -28.06 -34.38 34.98
N GLU A 115 -29.13 -35.18 34.97
CA GLU A 115 -30.39 -34.99 34.23
C GLU A 115 -31.12 -33.64 34.38
N ASP A 116 -30.62 -32.71 35.20
CA ASP A 116 -31.20 -31.40 35.54
C ASP A 116 -30.96 -30.29 34.50
N MET A 117 -30.18 -30.54 33.43
CA MET A 117 -29.84 -29.54 32.40
C MET A 117 -30.61 -29.72 31.09
N ARG A 118 -31.91 -30.01 31.17
CA ARG A 118 -32.79 -29.80 30.02
C ARG A 118 -33.21 -28.33 30.01
N PRO A 119 -32.79 -27.50 29.04
CA PRO A 119 -33.37 -26.17 28.91
C PRO A 119 -34.89 -26.35 28.75
N PRO A 120 -35.72 -25.52 29.41
CA PRO A 120 -37.16 -25.59 29.21
C PRO A 120 -37.42 -25.48 27.71
N THR A 121 -38.24 -26.40 27.17
CA THR A 121 -38.66 -26.37 25.78
C THR A 121 -39.10 -24.95 25.45
N PRO A 122 -38.52 -24.28 24.43
CA PRO A 122 -38.92 -22.93 24.07
C PRO A 122 -40.43 -22.91 23.88
N GLN A 123 -41.14 -22.18 24.74
CA GLN A 123 -42.58 -22.01 24.58
C GLN A 123 -42.81 -21.19 23.32
N ASP A 124 -43.68 -21.71 22.45
CA ASP A 124 -44.02 -21.03 21.21
C ASP A 124 -44.72 -19.70 21.52
N THR A 125 -44.27 -18.60 20.91
CA THR A 125 -44.76 -17.24 21.21
C THR A 125 -46.22 -17.04 20.77
N PHE A 126 -46.69 -17.87 19.83
CA PHE A 126 -48.05 -17.86 19.33
C PHE A 126 -48.67 -19.25 19.49
N SER A 127 -49.85 -19.33 20.11
CA SER A 127 -50.61 -20.58 20.24
C SER A 127 -51.34 -20.98 18.96
N ASP A 128 -51.51 -20.03 18.02
CA ASP A 128 -52.21 -20.21 16.76
C ASP A 128 -51.23 -20.05 15.57
N PRO A 129 -51.03 -21.10 14.75
CA PRO A 129 -50.16 -21.04 13.59
C PRO A 129 -50.51 -19.91 12.61
N GLU A 130 -51.81 -19.65 12.37
CA GLU A 130 -52.21 -18.62 11.41
C GLU A 130 -51.85 -17.21 11.90
N ALA A 131 -52.01 -16.95 13.19
CA ALA A 131 -51.61 -15.68 13.80
C ALA A 131 -50.10 -15.44 13.67
N ALA A 132 -49.28 -16.48 13.87
CA ALA A 132 -47.83 -16.40 13.69
C ALA A 132 -47.44 -16.05 12.24
N TYR A 133 -48.09 -16.70 11.26
CA TYR A 133 -47.86 -16.41 9.83
C TYR A 133 -48.24 -14.98 9.45
N LYS A 134 -49.38 -14.47 9.95
CA LYS A 134 -49.82 -13.10 9.70
C LYS A 134 -48.86 -12.08 10.31
N ALA A 135 -48.41 -12.31 11.54
CA ALA A 135 -47.42 -11.46 12.21
C ALA A 135 -46.10 -11.45 11.42
N LEU A 136 -45.60 -12.62 11.02
CA LEU A 136 -44.38 -12.76 10.21
C LEU A 136 -44.52 -12.02 8.87
N GLN A 137 -45.64 -12.20 8.17
CA GLN A 137 -45.88 -11.54 6.89
C GLN A 137 -45.89 -10.01 7.04
N ALA A 138 -46.56 -9.48 8.07
CA ALA A 138 -46.56 -8.07 8.37
C ALA A 138 -45.14 -7.54 8.65
N THR A 139 -44.35 -8.26 9.46
CA THR A 139 -42.96 -7.90 9.75
C THR A 139 -42.09 -7.90 8.49
N LEU A 140 -42.22 -8.90 7.62
CA LEU A 140 -41.44 -8.97 6.37
C LEU A 140 -41.80 -7.86 5.40
N ILE A 141 -43.08 -7.50 5.30
CA ILE A 141 -43.54 -6.37 4.48
C ILE A 141 -42.96 -5.05 5.02
N GLU A 142 -42.99 -4.84 6.33
CA GLU A 142 -42.44 -3.63 6.95
C GLU A 142 -40.92 -3.51 6.76
N VAL A 143 -40.19 -4.61 7.00
CA VAL A 143 -38.74 -4.66 6.80
C VAL A 143 -38.38 -4.41 5.35
N SER A 144 -39.07 -5.04 4.39
CA SER A 144 -38.81 -4.82 2.96
C SER A 144 -39.12 -3.39 2.52
N ALA A 145 -40.20 -2.78 3.03
CA ALA A 145 -40.53 -1.39 2.75
C ALA A 145 -39.47 -0.41 3.29
N ASN A 146 -38.93 -0.67 4.48
CA ASN A 146 -37.85 0.13 5.07
C ASN A 146 -36.53 -0.04 4.31
N LEU A 147 -36.20 -1.26 3.85
CA LEU A 147 -35.02 -1.50 3.02
C LEU A 147 -35.11 -0.81 1.66
N ASN A 148 -36.26 -0.88 0.99
CA ASN A 148 -36.46 -0.21 -0.30
C ASN A 148 -36.31 1.31 -0.19
N LYS A 149 -36.89 1.93 0.85
CA LYS A 149 -36.69 3.36 1.13
C LYS A 149 -35.23 3.71 1.39
N GLY A 150 -34.50 2.86 2.13
CA GLY A 150 -33.08 3.06 2.40
C GLY A 150 -32.21 2.98 1.13
N ILE A 151 -32.54 2.09 0.19
CA ILE A 151 -31.83 1.94 -1.08
C ILE A 151 -32.08 3.16 -1.99
N GLU A 152 -33.32 3.64 -2.09
CA GLU A 152 -33.71 4.81 -2.90
C GLU A 152 -32.91 6.06 -2.48
N GLN A 153 -32.81 6.33 -1.17
CA GLN A 153 -32.03 7.47 -0.65
C GLN A 153 -30.54 7.38 -0.99
N ILE A 154 -29.97 6.17 -1.03
CA ILE A 154 -28.56 5.95 -1.39
C ILE A 154 -28.35 6.20 -2.90
N GLU A 155 -29.32 5.84 -3.73
CA GLU A 155 -29.25 6.05 -5.17
C GLU A 155 -29.31 7.54 -5.55
N GLU A 156 -30.21 8.31 -4.93
CA GLU A 156 -30.25 9.78 -5.06
C GLU A 156 -28.90 10.42 -4.65
N THR A 157 -28.35 10.01 -3.50
CA THR A 157 -27.07 10.52 -3.01
C THR A 157 -25.91 10.20 -3.98
N ARG A 158 -25.93 9.03 -4.65
CA ARG A 158 -24.92 8.69 -5.67
C ARG A 158 -25.02 9.59 -6.91
N ILE A 159 -26.23 9.92 -7.34
CA ILE A 159 -26.47 10.84 -8.46
C ILE A 159 -25.92 12.23 -8.11
N ASP A 160 -26.17 12.72 -6.90
CA ASP A 160 -25.66 14.03 -6.47
C ASP A 160 -24.14 14.05 -6.35
N VAL A 161 -23.53 13.01 -5.75
CA VAL A 161 -22.06 12.90 -5.64
C VAL A 161 -21.39 12.82 -7.01
N THR A 162 -21.97 12.08 -7.96
CA THR A 162 -21.41 12.02 -9.32
C THR A 162 -21.54 13.35 -10.06
N LYS A 163 -22.65 14.07 -9.88
CA LYS A 163 -22.84 15.42 -10.43
C LYS A 163 -21.87 16.44 -9.85
N VAL A 164 -21.67 16.45 -8.53
CA VAL A 164 -20.69 17.32 -7.86
C VAL A 164 -19.27 17.03 -8.36
N ASN A 165 -18.89 15.75 -8.48
CA ASN A 165 -17.57 15.38 -9.01
C ASN A 165 -17.37 15.82 -10.48
N GLN A 166 -18.42 15.81 -11.30
CA GLN A 166 -18.35 16.33 -12.67
C GLN A 166 -18.17 17.84 -12.71
N GLU A 167 -18.85 18.59 -11.85
CA GLU A 167 -18.73 20.05 -11.80
C GLU A 167 -17.35 20.50 -11.31
N VAL A 168 -16.85 19.89 -10.23
CA VAL A 168 -15.49 20.14 -9.71
C VAL A 168 -14.43 19.85 -10.78
N ARG A 169 -14.59 18.78 -11.57
CA ARG A 169 -13.67 18.47 -12.67
C ARG A 169 -13.68 19.52 -13.78
N LYS A 170 -14.83 20.14 -14.07
CA LYS A 170 -14.92 21.21 -15.08
C LYS A 170 -14.23 22.48 -14.60
N GLU A 171 -14.41 22.86 -13.33
CA GLU A 171 -13.76 24.05 -12.76
C GLU A 171 -12.24 23.92 -12.68
N ILE A 172 -11.70 22.72 -12.40
CA ILE A 172 -10.25 22.48 -12.35
C ILE A 172 -9.59 22.53 -13.75
N GLN A 173 -10.35 22.34 -14.83
CA GLN A 173 -9.84 22.33 -16.20
C GLN A 173 -9.97 23.67 -16.94
N GLN A 174 -10.57 24.70 -16.32
CA GLN A 174 -10.60 26.08 -16.81
C GLN A 174 -9.48 26.92 -16.20
#